data_AF-A0A173MD87-F1
#
_entry.id   AF-A0A173MD87-F1
#
_cell.length_a   1.000
_cell.length_b   1.000
_cell.length_c   1.000
_cell.angle_alpha   90.00
_cell.angle_beta   90.00
_cell.angle_gamma   90.00
#
_symmetry.space_group_name_H-M   'P 1'
#
loop_
_entity.id
_entity.type
_entity.pdbx_description
1 polymer ?
#
loop_
_entity_poly.entity_id
_entity_poly.type
_entity_poly.pdbx_seq_one_letter_code
_entity_poly.pdbx_strand_id
1 'polypeptide(L)'
;MKKDIEQINIEFNVAAQKSFFNVCERFEMDLGRCRHENEYIQLHAMYVELLKSSLETAAFSMIEQYNNMYDVFLLRKAVTVHIDRYLGEFRFKYRLDV
;
A
#
# COMPACT_ATOMS: atom_id res chain seq x y z
N MET A 1 -19.88 18.61 8.14
CA MET A 1 -20.31 17.87 6.93
C MET A 1 -19.90 16.42 7.08
N LYS A 2 -20.83 15.45 6.92
CA LYS A 2 -20.45 14.05 6.76
C LYS A 2 -19.80 13.92 5.37
N LYS A 3 -18.53 13.54 5.29
CA LYS A 3 -17.93 13.15 4.01
C LYS A 3 -18.54 11.82 3.60
N ASP A 4 -18.83 11.68 2.32
CA ASP A 4 -19.28 10.41 1.75
C ASP A 4 -18.11 9.41 1.70
N ILE A 5 -18.42 8.12 1.70
CA ILE A 5 -17.45 7.01 1.59
C ILE A 5 -16.58 7.19 0.36
N GLU A 6 -17.14 7.67 -0.74
CA GLU A 6 -16.38 7.91 -1.98
C GLU A 6 -15.26 8.93 -1.77
N GLN A 7 -15.54 10.03 -1.08
CA GLN A 7 -14.54 11.05 -0.77
C GLN A 7 -13.43 10.50 0.14
N ILE A 8 -13.80 9.70 1.15
CA ILE A 8 -12.85 9.05 2.06
C ILE A 8 -11.98 8.05 1.28
N ASN A 9 -12.59 7.31 0.37
CA ASN A 9 -11.89 6.35 -0.49
C ASN A 9 -10.88 7.03 -1.43
N ILE A 10 -11.23 8.21 -1.98
CA ILE A 10 -10.31 9.04 -2.76
C ILE A 10 -9.14 9.50 -1.89
N GLU A 11 -9.41 9.99 -0.68
CA GLU A 11 -8.37 10.42 0.27
C GLU A 11 -7.42 9.27 0.62
N PHE A 12 -7.95 8.07 0.88
CA PHE A 12 -7.14 6.88 1.11
C PHE A 12 -6.26 6.59 -0.10
N ASN A 13 -6.86 6.58 -1.31
CA ASN A 13 -6.15 6.22 -2.52
C ASN A 13 -4.99 7.20 -2.82
N VAL A 14 -5.17 8.50 -2.57
CA VAL A 14 -4.10 9.51 -2.71
C VAL A 14 -2.96 9.23 -1.72
N ALA A 15 -3.28 8.94 -0.46
CA ALA A 15 -2.28 8.61 0.54
C ALA A 15 -1.54 7.30 0.20
N ALA A 16 -2.28 6.28 -0.23
CA ALA A 16 -1.75 4.99 -0.65
C ALA A 16 -0.83 5.11 -1.86
N GLN A 17 -1.21 5.92 -2.86
CA GLN A 17 -0.40 6.21 -4.05
C GLN A 17 0.94 6.84 -3.66
N LYS A 18 0.93 7.82 -2.75
CA LYS A 18 2.16 8.45 -2.26
C LYS A 18 3.08 7.43 -1.57
N SER A 19 2.53 6.59 -0.71
CA SER A 19 3.28 5.51 -0.05
C SER A 19 3.86 4.53 -1.07
N PHE A 20 3.07 4.14 -2.08
CA PHE A 20 3.50 3.23 -3.14
C PHE A 20 4.70 3.78 -3.92
N PHE A 21 4.64 5.03 -4.39
CA PHE A 21 5.74 5.62 -5.14
C PHE A 21 7.00 5.78 -4.29
N ASN A 22 6.87 6.19 -3.03
CA ASN A 22 7.99 6.30 -2.11
C ASN A 22 8.68 4.94 -1.86
N VAL A 23 7.91 3.86 -1.71
CA VAL A 23 8.46 2.50 -1.56
C VAL A 23 9.14 2.07 -2.85
N CYS A 24 8.52 2.31 -4.01
CA CYS A 24 9.12 1.98 -5.31
C CYS A 24 10.47 2.67 -5.53
N GLU A 25 10.53 3.98 -5.29
CA GLU A 25 11.77 4.76 -5.44
C GLU A 25 12.88 4.21 -4.55
N ARG A 26 12.59 3.94 -3.27
CA ARG A 26 13.56 3.38 -2.33
C ARG A 26 14.00 1.97 -2.73
N PHE A 27 13.05 1.12 -3.16
CA PHE A 27 13.36 -0.21 -3.65
C PHE A 27 14.27 -0.16 -4.88
N GLU A 28 13.99 0.70 -5.86
CA GLU A 28 14.81 0.87 -7.07
C GLU A 28 16.24 1.35 -6.72
N MET A 29 16.39 2.25 -5.74
CA MET A 29 17.70 2.69 -5.25
C MET A 29 18.52 1.56 -4.62
N ASP A 30 17.88 0.74 -3.78
CA ASP A 30 18.56 -0.38 -3.12
C ASP A 30 18.79 -1.56 -4.09
N LEU A 31 17.89 -1.75 -5.04
CA LEU A 31 18.00 -2.77 -6.08
C LEU A 31 19.25 -2.56 -6.94
N GLY A 32 19.61 -1.31 -7.25
CA GLY A 32 20.84 -0.98 -7.98
C GLY A 32 22.13 -1.40 -7.26
N ARG A 33 22.06 -1.78 -5.98
CA ARG A 33 23.19 -2.27 -5.17
C ARG A 33 23.19 -3.79 -5.00
N CYS A 34 22.10 -4.44 -5.38
CA CYS A 34 21.86 -5.87 -5.21
C CYS A 34 22.71 -6.67 -6.21
N ARG A 35 23.44 -7.68 -5.74
CA ARG A 35 24.35 -8.48 -6.61
C ARG A 35 23.93 -9.92 -6.76
N HIS A 36 23.10 -10.39 -5.84
CA HIS A 36 22.72 -11.80 -5.76
C HIS A 36 21.20 -11.95 -5.71
N GLU A 37 20.70 -13.03 -6.32
CA GLU A 37 19.27 -13.35 -6.34
C GLU A 37 18.69 -13.49 -4.92
N ASN A 38 19.44 -14.09 -3.99
CA ASN A 38 19.00 -14.20 -2.60
C ASN A 38 18.84 -12.83 -1.92
N GLU A 39 19.74 -11.89 -2.21
CA GLU A 39 19.62 -10.51 -1.71
C GLU A 39 18.38 -9.84 -2.32
N TYR A 40 18.11 -10.08 -3.60
CA TYR A 40 16.91 -9.57 -4.27
C TYR A 40 15.64 -10.10 -3.60
N ILE A 41 15.54 -11.41 -3.37
CA ILE A 41 14.35 -12.03 -2.78
C ILE A 41 14.09 -11.46 -1.39
N GLN A 42 15.15 -11.30 -0.57
CA GLN A 42 15.06 -10.70 0.75
C GLN A 42 14.65 -9.22 0.69
N LEU A 43 15.27 -8.45 -0.20
CA LEU A 43 14.96 -7.04 -0.40
C LEU A 43 13.51 -6.86 -0.86
N HIS A 44 13.08 -7.63 -1.85
CA HIS A 44 11.71 -7.61 -2.36
C HIS A 44 10.71 -7.96 -1.26
N ALA A 45 10.94 -9.02 -0.49
CA ALA A 45 10.07 -9.39 0.63
C ALA A 45 9.98 -8.27 1.69
N MET A 46 11.11 -7.66 2.04
CA MET A 46 11.16 -6.54 2.98
C MET A 46 10.34 -5.35 2.49
N TYR A 47 10.47 -4.97 1.21
CA TYR A 47 9.74 -3.83 0.65
C TYR A 47 8.24 -4.11 0.43
N VAL A 48 7.85 -5.36 0.17
CA VAL A 48 6.44 -5.79 0.19
C VAL A 48 5.83 -5.59 1.58
N GLU A 49 6.52 -6.04 2.64
CA GLU A 49 6.02 -5.86 4.01
C GLU A 49 6.03 -4.39 4.44
N LEU A 50 7.04 -3.61 4.04
CA LEU A 50 7.08 -2.16 4.29
C LEU A 50 5.88 -1.44 3.65
N LEU A 51 5.57 -1.78 2.39
CA LEU A 51 4.42 -1.22 1.68
C LEU A 51 3.13 -1.61 2.38
N LYS A 52 2.95 -2.90 2.69
CA LYS A 52 1.78 -3.41 3.39
C LYS A 52 1.56 -2.68 4.70
N SER A 53 2.58 -2.61 5.56
CA SER A 53 2.50 -1.93 6.85
C SER A 53 2.17 -0.45 6.72
N SER A 54 2.74 0.24 5.73
CA SER A 54 2.45 1.66 5.47
C SER A 54 1.00 1.88 5.05
N LEU A 55 0.46 1.00 4.20
CA LEU A 55 -0.92 1.08 3.72
C LEU A 55 -1.93 0.71 4.81
N GLU A 56 -1.65 -0.35 5.59
CA GLU A 56 -2.49 -0.78 6.72
C GLU A 56 -2.52 0.29 7.83
N THR A 57 -1.39 0.95 8.10
CA THR A 57 -1.34 2.06 9.06
C THR A 57 -2.20 3.23 8.60
N ALA A 58 -2.08 3.64 7.33
CA ALA A 58 -2.90 4.71 6.76
C ALA A 58 -4.40 4.34 6.78
N ALA A 59 -4.73 3.09 6.47
CA ALA A 59 -6.07 2.55 6.52
C ALA A 59 -6.65 2.61 7.94
N PHE A 60 -5.87 2.16 8.93
CA PHE A 60 -6.26 2.15 10.33
C PHE A 60 -6.57 3.57 10.84
N SER A 61 -5.64 4.51 10.62
CA SER A 61 -5.84 5.92 11.03
C SER A 61 -7.08 6.53 10.37
N MET A 62 -7.35 6.21 9.10
CA MET A 62 -8.53 6.71 8.40
C MET A 62 -9.82 6.08 8.92
N ILE A 63 -9.84 4.78 9.16
CA ILE A 63 -11.01 4.08 9.73
C ILE A 63 -11.31 4.61 11.14
N GLU A 64 -10.30 4.84 11.98
CA GLU A 64 -10.49 5.44 13.30
C GLU A 64 -11.10 6.84 13.21
N GLN A 65 -10.60 7.68 12.30
CA GLN A 65 -11.12 9.03 12.06
C GLN A 65 -12.61 9.03 11.67
N TYR A 66 -13.07 8.00 10.95
CA TYR A 66 -14.43 7.89 10.44
C TYR A 66 -15.26 6.77 11.09
N ASN A 67 -14.85 6.27 12.27
CA ASN A 67 -15.46 5.11 12.94
C ASN A 67 -16.95 5.32 13.32
N ASN A 68 -17.38 6.58 13.40
CA ASN A 68 -18.78 6.94 13.70
C ASN A 68 -19.69 6.92 12.46
N MET A 69 -19.19 6.49 11.30
CA MET A 69 -20.01 6.31 10.10
C MET A 69 -20.82 5.02 10.14
N TYR A 70 -22.06 5.11 9.66
CA TYR A 70 -23.01 3.98 9.59
C TYR A 70 -22.46 2.79 8.78
N ASP A 71 -21.57 3.06 7.82
CA ASP A 71 -21.04 2.10 6.85
C ASP A 71 -19.52 1.90 6.95
N VAL A 72 -18.98 1.84 8.18
CA VAL A 72 -17.53 1.57 8.38
C VAL A 72 -17.09 0.24 7.74
N PHE A 73 -18.01 -0.72 7.61
CA PHE A 73 -17.78 -1.99 6.93
C PHE A 73 -17.48 -1.81 5.44
N LEU A 74 -18.27 -0.98 4.73
CA LEU A 74 -18.04 -0.69 3.32
C LEU A 74 -16.73 0.06 3.12
N LEU A 75 -16.41 1.01 4.02
CA LEU A 75 -15.14 1.71 4.01
C LEU A 75 -13.95 0.74 4.18
N ARG A 76 -14.00 -0.17 5.16
CA ARG A 76 -12.97 -1.21 5.35
C ARG A 76 -12.77 -2.03 4.09
N LYS A 77 -13.85 -2.51 3.47
CA LYS A 77 -13.77 -3.29 2.24
C LYS A 77 -13.14 -2.50 1.08
N ALA A 78 -13.54 -1.25 0.88
CA ALA A 78 -12.98 -0.39 -0.16
C ALA A 78 -11.48 -0.16 0.03
N VAL A 79 -11.06 0.12 1.27
CA VAL A 79 -9.66 0.32 1.64
C VAL A 79 -8.83 -0.95 1.42
N THR A 80 -9.33 -2.13 1.83
CA THR A 80 -8.65 -3.42 1.60
C THR A 80 -8.42 -3.68 0.11
N VAL A 81 -9.40 -3.39 -0.76
CA VAL A 81 -9.24 -3.56 -2.22
C VAL A 81 -8.08 -2.72 -2.76
N HIS A 82 -7.92 -1.49 -2.28
CA HIS A 82 -6.78 -0.66 -2.68
C HIS A 82 -5.45 -1.19 -2.15
N ILE A 83 -5.40 -1.68 -0.91
CA ILE A 83 -4.21 -2.31 -0.35
C ILE A 83 -3.77 -3.48 -1.23
N ASP A 84 -4.70 -4.40 -1.51
CA ASP A 84 -4.44 -5.57 -2.34
C ASP A 84 -3.97 -5.18 -3.74
N ARG A 85 -4.58 -4.14 -4.33
CA ARG A 85 -4.17 -3.61 -5.64
C ARG A 85 -2.72 -3.12 -5.62
N TYR A 86 -2.33 -2.27 -4.66
CA TYR A 86 -0.97 -1.74 -4.60
C TYR A 86 0.08 -2.81 -4.30
N LEU A 87 -0.24 -3.79 -3.45
CA LEU A 87 0.64 -4.93 -3.20
C LEU A 87 0.79 -5.81 -4.45
N GLY A 88 -0.31 -6.06 -5.15
CA GLY A 88 -0.31 -6.79 -6.42
C GLY A 88 0.51 -6.07 -7.48
N GLU A 89 0.35 -4.75 -7.60
CA GLU A 89 1.08 -3.92 -8.55
C GLU A 89 2.59 -3.92 -8.26
N PHE A 90 2.98 -3.79 -6.98
CA PHE A 90 4.39 -3.86 -6.58
C PHE A 90 5.01 -5.21 -6.97
N ARG A 91 4.36 -6.31 -6.59
CA ARG A 91 4.81 -7.67 -6.92
C ARG A 91 4.87 -7.93 -8.40
N PHE A 92 3.92 -7.41 -9.16
CA PHE A 92 3.89 -7.58 -10.61
C PHE A 92 5.01 -6.80 -11.29
N LYS A 93 5.24 -5.55 -10.86
CA LYS A 93 6.28 -4.67 -11.41
C LYS A 93 7.69 -5.21 -11.17
N TYR A 94 7.91 -5.79 -9.99
CA TYR A 94 9.20 -6.34 -9.58
C TYR A 94 9.15 -7.85 -9.38
N ARG A 95 8.50 -8.58 -10.30
CA ARG A 95 8.62 -10.03 -10.31
C ARG A 95 9.99 -10.42 -10.86
N LEU A 96 10.57 -11.49 -10.32
CA LEU A 96 11.65 -12.18 -11.00
C LEU A 96 11.02 -12.96 -12.16
N ASP A 97 11.33 -12.56 -13.38
CA ASP A 97 11.12 -13.43 -14.54
C ASP A 97 12.23 -14.49 -14.48
N VAL A 98 11.89 -15.67 -13.92
CA VAL A 98 12.76 -16.85 -13.87
C VAL A 98 12.65 -17.62 -15.18
#